data_AF-A0AAQ4FDY8-F1
#
_entry.id   AF-A0AAQ4FDY8-F1
#
_cell.length_a   1.000
_cell.length_b   1.000
_cell.length_c   1.000
_cell.angle_alpha   90.00
_cell.angle_beta   90.00
_cell.angle_gamma   90.00
#
_symmetry.space_group_name_H-M   'P 1'
#
loop_
_entity.id
_entity.type
_entity.pdbx_description
1 polymer ?
#
loop_
_entity_poly.entity_id
_entity_poly.type
_entity_poly.pdbx_seq_one_letter_code
_entity_poly.pdbx_strand_id
1 'polypeptide(L)'
;MARQRETWSSKAQQYAALAAISVNLRSLLWCPLLVLRYGIGTFIVSYMTAIAFICYFVLYVESVVSQFTKSGNRGIFNCCPLFRGLSYSMAYFAVMANLPQYAVVSHAFIYLLRWVESSAPWTSCEQATWAADIGSCYAPSAAYTPCDTVATVLARRFSGHGVQDGYPLIYRGRVTIVPIDEFNNASANCVPGTESALAGFYKCVRSVAH
;
A
#
# COMPACT_ATOMS: atom_id res chain seq x y z
N MET A 1 10.10 -13.29 -45.90
CA MET A 1 10.92 -12.10 -45.57
C MET A 1 11.18 -12.11 -44.06
N ALA A 2 12.43 -12.20 -43.63
CA ALA A 2 12.76 -12.11 -42.21
C ALA A 2 12.51 -10.67 -41.73
N ARG A 3 11.56 -10.48 -40.80
CA ARG A 3 11.29 -9.17 -40.19
C ARG A 3 12.52 -8.78 -39.36
N GLN A 4 13.21 -7.71 -39.76
CA GLN A 4 14.34 -7.15 -39.01
C GLN A 4 13.82 -6.68 -37.65
N ARG A 5 14.44 -7.15 -36.56
CA ARG A 5 13.98 -6.85 -35.20
C ARG A 5 14.44 -5.45 -34.80
N GLU A 6 13.50 -4.66 -34.28
CA GLU A 6 13.79 -3.36 -33.68
C GLU A 6 14.83 -3.50 -32.55
N THR A 7 15.89 -2.69 -32.61
CA THR A 7 16.93 -2.62 -31.58
C THR A 7 16.77 -1.35 -30.77
N TRP A 8 17.12 -1.42 -29.49
CA TRP A 8 17.21 -0.21 -28.65
C TRP A 8 18.13 0.83 -29.29
N SER A 9 17.71 2.10 -29.30
CA SER A 9 18.52 3.20 -29.84
C SER A 9 19.76 3.45 -28.99
N SER A 10 19.72 3.15 -27.68
CA SER A 10 20.90 3.19 -26.81
C SER A 10 20.88 2.12 -25.71
N LYS A 11 22.07 1.75 -25.21
CA LYS A 11 22.20 0.87 -24.04
C LYS A 11 21.60 1.50 -22.77
N ALA A 12 21.61 2.82 -22.67
CA ALA A 12 20.96 3.53 -21.57
C ALA A 12 19.43 3.32 -21.56
N GLN A 13 18.77 3.34 -22.72
CA GLN A 13 17.34 3.01 -22.82
C GLN A 13 17.04 1.58 -22.40
N GLN A 14 17.92 0.63 -22.77
CA GLN A 14 17.79 -0.76 -22.35
C GLN A 14 17.86 -0.91 -20.82
N TYR A 15 18.84 -0.30 -20.16
CA TYR A 15 18.96 -0.36 -18.71
C TYR A 15 17.85 0.41 -17.98
N ALA A 16 17.42 1.55 -18.52
CA ALA A 16 16.29 2.30 -17.98
C ALA A 16 14.99 1.48 -18.00
N ALA A 17 14.73 0.75 -19.10
CA ALA A 17 13.57 -0.14 -19.20
C ALA A 17 13.64 -1.28 -18.17
N LEU A 18 14.81 -1.90 -17.98
CA LEU A 18 15.01 -2.95 -16.98
C LEU A 18 14.84 -2.44 -15.55
N ALA A 19 15.36 -1.24 -15.25
CA ALA A 19 15.18 -0.59 -13.96
C ALA A 19 13.70 -0.29 -13.68
N ALA A 20 12.95 0.18 -14.69
CA ALA A 20 11.52 0.45 -14.57
C ALA A 20 10.70 -0.81 -14.28
N ILE A 21 11.05 -1.96 -14.88
CA ILE A 21 10.37 -3.24 -14.59
C ILE A 21 10.73 -3.77 -13.19
N SER A 22 11.94 -3.46 -12.70
CA SER A 22 12.41 -3.89 -11.37
C SER A 22 11.72 -3.11 -10.25
N VAL A 23 11.44 -1.82 -10.46
CA VAL A 23 10.79 -0.95 -9.47
C VAL A 23 9.30 -0.83 -9.77
N ASN A 24 8.48 -1.60 -9.04
CA ASN A 24 7.03 -1.57 -9.16
C ASN A 24 6.37 -0.75 -8.03
N LEU A 25 5.17 -0.22 -8.25
CA LEU A 25 4.38 0.50 -7.24
C LEU A 25 4.22 -0.29 -5.93
N ARG A 26 4.07 -1.62 -6.06
CA ARG A 26 4.04 -2.53 -4.91
C ARG A 26 5.35 -2.49 -4.12
N SER A 27 6.50 -2.47 -4.77
CA SER A 27 7.80 -2.35 -4.08
C SER A 27 7.86 -1.07 -3.25
N LEU A 28 7.41 0.06 -3.82
CA LEU A 28 7.38 1.35 -3.14
C LEU A 28 6.48 1.38 -1.91
N LEU A 29 5.31 0.72 -1.97
CA LEU A 29 4.36 0.67 -0.85
C LEU A 29 4.75 -0.34 0.23
N TRP A 30 5.44 -1.43 -0.13
CA TRP A 30 5.84 -2.47 0.81
C TRP A 30 7.13 -2.11 1.56
N CYS A 31 8.07 -1.40 0.93
CA CYS A 31 9.32 -0.98 1.59
C CYS A 31 9.09 -0.26 2.94
N PRO A 32 8.22 0.77 3.03
CA PRO A 32 7.93 1.45 4.30
C PRO A 32 7.35 0.51 5.35
N LEU A 33 6.43 -0.38 4.97
CA LEU A 33 5.80 -1.33 5.87
C LEU A 33 6.82 -2.35 6.43
N LEU A 34 7.74 -2.80 5.58
CA LEU A 34 8.83 -3.69 6.00
C LEU A 34 9.79 -2.97 6.96
N VAL A 35 10.15 -1.73 6.67
CA VAL A 35 11.00 -0.90 7.54
C VAL A 35 10.34 -0.69 8.91
N LEU A 36 9.03 -0.44 8.96
CA LEU A 36 8.29 -0.31 10.22
C LEU A 36 8.26 -1.61 11.03
N ARG A 37 8.28 -2.77 10.37
CA ARG A 37 8.23 -4.09 11.03
C ARG A 37 9.60 -4.60 11.47
N TYR A 38 10.63 -4.41 10.67
CA TYR A 38 11.96 -5.00 10.86
C TYR A 38 13.03 -3.98 11.31
N GLY A 39 12.74 -2.69 11.22
CA GLY A 39 13.69 -1.60 11.48
C GLY A 39 14.48 -1.21 10.24
N ILE A 40 14.99 0.02 10.23
CA ILE A 40 15.69 0.61 9.08
C ILE A 40 17.04 -0.09 8.82
N GLY A 41 17.81 -0.40 9.87
CA GLY A 41 19.17 -0.94 9.73
C GLY A 41 19.22 -2.34 9.09
N THR A 42 18.35 -3.24 9.55
CA THR A 42 18.24 -4.62 9.01
C THR A 42 17.72 -4.63 7.57
N PHE A 43 16.75 -3.75 7.28
CA PHE A 43 16.21 -3.56 5.95
C PHE A 43 17.28 -3.08 4.96
N ILE A 44 18.09 -2.08 5.31
CA ILE A 44 19.13 -1.55 4.41
C ILE A 44 20.17 -2.63 4.09
N VAL A 45 20.66 -3.38 5.09
CA VAL A 45 21.68 -4.41 4.86
C VAL A 45 21.14 -5.53 3.96
N SER A 46 19.94 -6.02 4.22
CA SER A 46 19.30 -7.06 3.40
C SER A 46 18.96 -6.57 1.99
N TYR A 47 18.51 -5.32 1.84
CA TYR A 47 18.20 -4.74 0.54
C TYR A 47 19.44 -4.51 -0.33
N MET A 48 20.53 -3.99 0.25
CA MET A 48 21.78 -3.75 -0.48
C MET A 48 22.42 -5.05 -0.95
N THR A 49 22.43 -6.10 -0.12
CA THR A 49 22.94 -7.42 -0.50
C THR A 49 22.07 -8.07 -1.59
N ALA A 50 20.74 -7.99 -1.47
CA ALA A 50 19.83 -8.51 -2.49
C ALA A 50 20.01 -7.81 -3.85
N ILE A 51 20.17 -6.48 -3.88
CA ILE A 51 20.43 -5.76 -5.14
C ILE A 51 21.78 -6.15 -5.73
N ALA A 52 22.83 -6.14 -4.92
CA ALA A 52 24.18 -6.39 -5.40
C ALA A 52 24.37 -7.80 -5.98
N PHE A 53 23.74 -8.81 -5.37
CA PHE A 53 23.90 -10.20 -5.82
C PHE A 53 22.76 -10.65 -6.72
N ILE A 54 21.51 -10.54 -6.25
CA ILE A 54 20.36 -11.14 -6.94
C ILE A 54 19.97 -10.31 -8.15
N CYS A 55 19.74 -9.00 -7.99
CA CYS A 55 19.37 -8.16 -9.12
C CYS A 55 20.48 -8.11 -10.17
N TYR A 56 21.73 -7.88 -9.76
CA TYR A 56 22.84 -7.85 -10.71
C TYR A 56 22.97 -9.18 -11.49
N PHE A 57 22.94 -10.33 -10.81
CA PHE A 57 23.06 -11.63 -11.45
C PHE A 57 21.91 -11.91 -12.42
N VAL A 58 20.66 -11.68 -11.99
CA VAL A 58 19.48 -11.92 -12.82
C VAL A 58 19.48 -11.00 -14.04
N LEU A 59 19.74 -9.70 -13.86
CA LEU A 59 19.79 -8.73 -14.96
C LEU A 59 20.91 -9.04 -15.95
N TYR A 60 22.06 -9.50 -15.46
CA TYR A 60 23.17 -9.92 -16.32
C TYR A 60 22.78 -11.13 -17.17
N VAL A 61 22.27 -12.20 -16.55
CA VAL A 61 21.84 -13.41 -17.25
C VAL A 61 20.74 -13.11 -18.25
N GLU A 62 19.71 -12.35 -17.85
CA GLU A 62 18.60 -11.99 -18.73
C GLU A 62 19.06 -11.15 -19.93
N SER A 63 19.98 -10.21 -19.71
CA SER A 63 20.56 -9.38 -20.78
C SER A 63 21.42 -10.19 -21.75
N VAL A 64 22.18 -11.16 -21.24
CA VAL A 64 23.02 -12.05 -22.04
C VAL A 64 22.15 -13.00 -22.87
N VAL A 65 21.18 -13.67 -22.26
CA VAL A 65 20.23 -14.56 -22.95
C VAL A 65 19.43 -13.79 -24.01
N SER A 66 18.94 -12.60 -23.67
CA SER A 66 18.18 -11.75 -24.61
C SER A 66 18.98 -11.35 -25.84
N GLN A 67 20.29 -11.08 -25.68
CA GLN A 67 21.18 -10.74 -26.79
C GLN A 67 21.57 -11.95 -27.63
N PHE A 68 21.72 -13.13 -27.03
CA PHE A 68 22.06 -14.36 -27.73
C PHE A 68 20.90 -14.91 -28.55
N THR A 69 19.72 -15.04 -27.96
CA THR A 69 18.60 -15.67 -28.64
C THR A 69 18.01 -14.76 -29.72
N LYS A 70 18.10 -13.44 -29.55
CA LYS A 70 17.51 -12.43 -30.47
C LYS A 70 16.04 -12.69 -30.82
N SER A 71 15.34 -13.53 -30.06
CA SER A 71 13.91 -13.81 -30.18
C SER A 71 13.15 -13.39 -28.91
N GLY A 72 11.83 -13.43 -28.95
CA GLY A 72 11.00 -13.30 -27.73
C GLY A 72 11.03 -14.56 -26.87
N ASN A 73 10.31 -14.54 -25.73
CA ASN A 73 10.30 -15.60 -24.72
C ASN A 73 10.05 -17.02 -25.28
N ARG A 74 9.24 -17.15 -26.33
CA ARG A 74 8.98 -18.43 -27.01
C ARG A 74 10.19 -19.01 -27.74
N GLY A 75 11.10 -18.17 -28.23
CA GLY A 75 12.24 -18.62 -29.05
C GLY A 75 13.50 -18.93 -28.25
N ILE A 76 13.55 -18.62 -26.94
CA ILE A 76 14.68 -18.93 -26.04
C ILE A 76 14.93 -20.45 -26.02
N PHE A 77 13.87 -21.24 -25.97
CA PHE A 77 13.96 -22.71 -25.92
C PHE A 77 13.92 -23.37 -27.30
N ASN A 78 14.24 -22.65 -28.39
CA ASN A 78 14.41 -23.29 -29.69
C ASN A 78 15.64 -24.22 -29.75
N CYS A 79 16.65 -23.98 -28.91
CA CYS A 79 17.82 -24.84 -28.78
C CYS A 79 17.46 -26.20 -28.14
N CYS A 80 16.51 -26.22 -27.21
CA CYS A 80 16.05 -27.43 -26.50
C CYS A 80 14.51 -27.54 -26.55
N PRO A 81 13.92 -28.22 -27.54
CA PRO A 81 12.46 -28.23 -27.76
C PRO A 81 11.66 -28.85 -26.61
N LEU A 82 12.28 -29.67 -25.76
CA LEU A 82 11.67 -30.23 -24.54
C LEU A 82 11.16 -29.14 -23.58
N PHE A 83 11.83 -27.99 -23.54
CA PHE A 83 11.47 -26.87 -22.66
C PHE A 83 10.54 -25.84 -23.31
N ARG A 84 9.97 -26.11 -24.50
CA ARG A 84 9.03 -25.18 -25.14
C ARG A 84 7.82 -24.86 -24.26
N GLY A 85 7.29 -25.85 -23.55
CA GLY A 85 6.17 -25.68 -22.60
C GLY A 85 6.48 -24.68 -21.48
N LEU A 86 7.74 -24.62 -21.03
CA LEU A 86 8.18 -23.72 -19.96
C LEU A 86 7.95 -22.25 -20.33
N SER A 87 8.22 -21.87 -21.58
CA SER A 87 8.00 -20.49 -22.04
C SER A 87 6.53 -20.05 -21.96
N TYR A 88 5.59 -20.97 -22.24
CA TYR A 88 4.15 -20.69 -22.14
C TYR A 88 3.71 -20.59 -20.69
N SER A 89 4.21 -21.48 -19.82
CA SER A 89 3.96 -21.40 -18.37
C SER A 89 4.51 -20.11 -17.78
N MET A 90 5.73 -19.71 -18.14
CA MET A 90 6.33 -18.44 -17.71
C MET A 90 5.49 -17.23 -18.13
N ALA A 91 4.97 -17.22 -19.37
CA ALA A 91 4.08 -16.15 -19.82
C ALA A 91 2.76 -16.14 -19.04
N TYR A 92 2.16 -17.30 -18.78
CA TYR A 92 0.95 -17.41 -17.97
C TYR A 92 1.16 -16.89 -16.54
N PHE A 93 2.23 -17.33 -15.86
CA PHE A 93 2.55 -16.84 -14.51
C PHE A 93 2.86 -15.34 -14.49
N ALA A 94 3.54 -14.82 -15.51
CA ALA A 94 3.79 -13.38 -15.61
C ALA A 94 2.47 -12.60 -15.70
N VAL A 95 1.50 -13.03 -16.51
CA VAL A 95 0.18 -12.37 -16.58
C VAL A 95 -0.52 -12.45 -15.23
N MET A 96 -0.60 -13.64 -14.63
CA MET A 96 -1.27 -13.84 -13.33
C MET A 96 -0.64 -13.00 -12.21
N ALA A 97 0.69 -12.85 -12.19
CA ALA A 97 1.39 -12.03 -11.21
C ALA A 97 1.18 -10.52 -11.40
N ASN A 98 0.92 -10.08 -12.62
CA ASN A 98 0.69 -8.66 -12.94
C ASN A 98 -0.77 -8.23 -12.80
N LEU A 99 -1.74 -9.14 -12.93
CA LEU A 99 -3.18 -8.82 -12.79
C LEU A 99 -3.52 -8.03 -11.52
N PRO A 100 -3.06 -8.42 -10.31
CA PRO A 100 -3.34 -7.65 -9.10
C PRO A 100 -2.70 -6.26 -9.11
N GLN A 101 -1.62 -6.04 -9.86
CA GLN A 101 -0.98 -4.72 -9.96
C GLN A 101 -1.82 -3.76 -10.79
N TYR A 102 -2.43 -4.22 -11.89
CA TYR A 102 -3.34 -3.40 -12.68
C TYR A 102 -4.58 -2.97 -11.89
N ALA A 103 -5.10 -3.85 -11.03
CA ALA A 103 -6.17 -3.49 -10.10
C ALA A 103 -5.74 -2.39 -9.12
N VAL A 104 -4.53 -2.47 -8.54
CA VAL A 104 -4.02 -1.42 -7.65
C VAL A 104 -3.85 -0.08 -8.40
N VAL A 105 -3.33 -0.12 -9.63
CA VAL A 105 -3.16 1.06 -10.46
C VAL A 105 -4.51 1.70 -10.82
N SER A 106 -5.54 0.89 -11.12
CA SER A 106 -6.89 1.43 -11.40
C SER A 106 -7.48 2.14 -10.18
N HIS A 107 -7.30 1.58 -8.97
CA HIS A 107 -7.73 2.23 -7.74
C HIS A 107 -6.97 3.55 -7.56
N ALA A 108 -5.65 3.55 -7.67
CA ALA A 108 -4.83 4.76 -7.56
C ALA A 108 -5.25 5.84 -8.56
N PHE A 109 -5.63 5.45 -9.78
CA PHE A 109 -6.14 6.38 -10.78
C PHE A 109 -7.48 7.00 -10.39
N ILE A 110 -8.41 6.22 -9.82
CA ILE A 110 -9.68 6.74 -9.27
C ILE A 110 -9.40 7.76 -8.16
N TYR A 111 -8.51 7.46 -7.22
CA TYR A 111 -8.12 8.41 -6.18
C TYR A 111 -7.50 9.68 -6.76
N LEU A 112 -6.64 9.55 -7.79
CA LEU A 112 -6.01 10.69 -8.45
C LEU A 112 -7.03 11.61 -9.13
N LEU A 113 -8.02 11.04 -9.83
CA LEU A 113 -9.08 11.82 -10.46
C LEU A 113 -9.92 12.58 -9.44
N ARG A 114 -10.24 11.95 -8.30
CA ARG A 114 -11.00 12.57 -7.20
C ARG A 114 -10.19 13.55 -6.36
N TRP A 115 -8.87 13.55 -6.48
CA TRP A 115 -8.00 14.48 -5.76
C TRP A 115 -8.02 15.91 -6.35
N VAL A 116 -8.41 16.05 -7.62
CA VAL A 116 -8.54 17.37 -8.28
C VAL A 116 -9.78 18.13 -7.80
N GLU A 117 -10.74 17.45 -7.15
CA GLU A 117 -11.93 18.08 -6.59
C GLU A 117 -11.57 18.98 -5.39
N SER A 118 -12.29 20.09 -5.20
CA SER A 118 -12.01 21.09 -4.15
C SER A 118 -12.11 20.53 -2.73
N SER A 119 -12.95 19.50 -2.53
CA SER A 119 -13.05 18.73 -1.31
C SER A 119 -12.97 17.26 -1.67
N ALA A 120 -11.93 16.56 -1.21
CA ALA A 120 -11.78 15.14 -1.48
C ALA A 120 -12.90 14.34 -0.79
N PRO A 121 -13.51 13.35 -1.46
CA PRO A 121 -14.71 12.68 -0.96
C PRO A 121 -14.46 11.88 0.33
N TRP A 122 -13.22 11.50 0.64
CA TRP A 122 -12.85 10.77 1.86
C TRP A 122 -12.58 11.68 3.08
N THR A 123 -12.73 13.00 2.97
CA THR A 123 -12.49 13.94 4.09
C THR A 123 -13.76 14.32 4.86
N SER A 124 -14.94 14.20 4.25
CA SER A 124 -16.22 14.54 4.86
C SER A 124 -17.22 13.39 4.74
N CYS A 125 -18.13 13.28 5.70
CA CYS A 125 -19.25 12.32 5.66
C CYS A 125 -20.49 12.88 4.96
N GLU A 126 -20.51 14.17 4.62
CA GLU A 126 -21.69 14.87 4.06
C GLU A 126 -22.06 14.43 2.63
N GLN A 127 -21.12 13.79 1.91
CA GLN A 127 -21.29 13.33 0.52
C GLN A 127 -21.49 11.81 0.41
N ALA A 128 -22.02 11.18 1.47
CA ALA A 128 -22.12 9.74 1.64
C ALA A 128 -23.16 9.06 0.72
N THR A 129 -22.87 8.99 -0.58
CA THR A 129 -23.44 7.95 -1.46
C THR A 129 -22.73 6.60 -1.29
N TRP A 130 -21.59 6.59 -0.60
CA TRP A 130 -20.66 5.46 -0.46
C TRP A 130 -20.49 4.97 1.00
N ALA A 131 -21.03 5.67 1.99
CA ALA A 131 -21.02 5.19 3.39
C ALA A 131 -22.22 4.25 3.61
N ALA A 132 -21.97 3.10 4.23
CA ALA A 132 -22.98 2.06 4.43
C ALA A 132 -24.11 2.48 5.39
N ASP A 133 -23.92 3.54 6.18
CA ASP A 133 -24.96 4.19 6.98
C ASP A 133 -24.46 5.59 7.40
N ILE A 134 -25.24 6.65 7.14
CA ILE A 134 -24.90 8.04 7.51
C ILE A 134 -24.71 8.17 9.03
N GLY A 135 -25.40 7.33 9.82
CA GLY A 135 -25.28 7.30 11.28
C GLY A 135 -24.00 6.67 11.84
N SER A 136 -23.14 6.08 10.99
CA SER A 136 -21.93 5.37 11.42
C SER A 136 -20.62 5.99 10.95
N CYS A 137 -20.68 7.00 10.07
CA CYS A 137 -19.52 7.63 9.46
C CYS A 137 -18.92 8.72 10.34
N TYR A 138 -17.58 8.71 10.44
CA TYR A 138 -16.85 9.82 11.00
C TYR A 138 -15.70 10.36 10.14
N ALA A 139 -15.57 11.68 10.13
CA ALA A 139 -14.44 12.38 9.54
C ALA A 139 -13.47 12.80 10.66
N PRO A 140 -12.19 12.39 10.62
CA PRO A 140 -11.20 12.85 11.58
C PRO A 140 -10.86 14.33 11.32
N SER A 141 -11.67 15.23 11.87
CA SER A 141 -11.37 16.66 11.99
C SER A 141 -10.89 16.96 13.42
N ALA A 142 -10.21 18.09 13.62
CA ALA A 142 -9.71 18.48 14.94
C ALA A 142 -10.81 18.62 16.03
N ALA A 143 -12.08 18.67 15.63
CA ALA A 143 -13.24 18.79 16.52
C ALA A 143 -14.01 17.48 16.74
N TYR A 144 -13.63 16.38 16.09
CA TYR A 144 -14.39 15.12 16.11
C TYR A 144 -13.65 14.02 16.87
N THR A 145 -14.26 13.47 17.93
CA THR A 145 -13.76 12.29 18.65
C THR A 145 -14.82 11.18 18.72
N PRO A 146 -14.51 9.95 18.24
CA PRO A 146 -15.45 8.84 18.36
C PRO A 146 -15.57 8.39 19.81
N CYS A 147 -16.80 8.15 20.27
CA CYS A 147 -17.12 7.79 21.66
C CYS A 147 -16.30 6.59 22.18
N ASP A 148 -16.08 5.57 21.34
CA ASP A 148 -15.31 4.38 21.70
C ASP A 148 -13.84 4.68 22.03
N THR A 149 -13.30 5.77 21.47
CA THR A 149 -11.88 6.12 21.63
C THR A 149 -11.62 7.12 22.75
N VAL A 150 -12.66 7.80 23.27
CA VAL A 150 -12.54 8.87 24.29
C VAL A 150 -11.73 8.40 25.50
N ALA A 151 -12.08 7.24 26.05
CA ALA A 151 -11.37 6.68 27.20
C ALA A 151 -9.87 6.45 26.92
N THR A 152 -9.53 5.93 25.73
CA THR A 152 -8.14 5.65 25.36
C THR A 152 -7.32 6.92 25.10
N VAL A 153 -7.95 7.96 24.53
CA VAL A 153 -7.32 9.26 24.25
C VAL A 153 -7.03 9.98 25.56
N LEU A 154 -7.99 10.03 26.48
CA LEU A 154 -7.82 10.64 27.80
C LEU A 154 -6.78 9.88 28.64
N ALA A 155 -6.84 8.54 28.66
CA ALA A 155 -5.88 7.74 29.40
C ALA A 155 -4.44 7.90 28.85
N ARG A 156 -4.28 8.09 27.53
CA ARG A 156 -2.97 8.45 26.94
C ARG A 156 -2.53 9.86 27.35
N ARG A 157 -3.43 10.83 27.34
CA ARG A 157 -3.13 12.23 27.69
C ARG A 157 -2.68 12.38 29.14
N PHE A 158 -3.33 11.68 30.06
CA PHE A 158 -3.00 11.65 31.48
C PHE A 158 -1.98 10.57 31.87
N SER A 159 -1.39 9.87 30.89
CA SER A 159 -0.36 8.87 31.14
C SER A 159 0.89 9.51 31.71
N GLY A 160 1.00 9.52 33.05
CA GLY A 160 2.12 10.10 33.80
C GLY A 160 1.76 11.34 34.61
N HIS A 161 0.51 11.81 34.56
CA HIS A 161 0.00 12.86 35.44
C HIS A 161 -0.55 12.25 36.73
N GLY A 162 -0.07 12.75 37.89
CA GLY A 162 -0.47 12.27 39.22
C GLY A 162 -1.77 12.89 39.72
N VAL A 163 -2.89 12.64 39.02
CA VAL A 163 -4.23 13.05 39.47
C VAL A 163 -4.74 12.05 40.51
N GLN A 164 -5.24 12.52 41.65
CA GLN A 164 -5.67 11.65 42.76
C GLN A 164 -7.17 11.29 42.71
N ASP A 165 -8.00 12.14 42.10
CA ASP A 165 -9.46 11.96 42.04
C ASP A 165 -9.94 11.88 40.59
N GLY A 166 -10.63 10.79 40.23
CA GLY A 166 -11.07 10.57 38.85
C GLY A 166 -11.50 9.15 38.51
N TYR A 167 -11.84 8.94 37.25
CA TYR A 167 -12.16 7.60 36.73
C TYR A 167 -10.87 6.81 36.45
N PRO A 168 -10.74 5.56 36.95
CA PRO A 168 -9.60 4.72 36.65
C PRO A 168 -9.75 4.12 35.25
N LEU A 169 -8.84 4.47 34.33
CA LEU A 169 -8.77 3.90 33.00
C LEU A 169 -7.49 3.09 32.83
N ILE A 170 -7.56 2.00 32.04
CA ILE A 170 -6.41 1.14 31.78
C ILE A 170 -5.81 1.53 30.43
N TYR A 171 -4.56 2.00 30.44
CA TYR A 171 -3.81 2.28 29.22
C TYR A 171 -2.46 1.57 29.26
N ARG A 172 -2.20 0.74 28.24
CA ARG A 172 -0.95 -0.05 28.13
C ARG A 172 -0.59 -0.85 29.40
N GLY A 173 -1.60 -1.41 30.07
CA GLY A 173 -1.41 -2.20 31.29
C GLY A 173 -1.12 -1.40 32.56
N ARG A 174 -1.26 -0.06 32.53
CA ARG A 174 -1.18 0.81 33.71
C ARG A 174 -2.53 1.45 33.98
N VAL A 175 -2.86 1.63 35.26
CA VAL A 175 -4.03 2.39 35.68
C VAL A 175 -3.65 3.88 35.68
N THR A 176 -4.35 4.65 34.86
CA THR A 176 -4.23 6.11 34.76
C THR A 176 -5.55 6.72 35.21
N ILE A 177 -5.48 7.65 36.15
CA ILE A 177 -6.65 8.34 36.69
C ILE A 177 -6.90 9.59 35.83
N VAL A 178 -8.14 9.76 35.39
CA VAL A 178 -8.56 10.91 34.56
C VAL A 178 -9.58 11.76 35.35
N PRO A 179 -9.42 13.10 35.38
CA PRO A 179 -10.38 14.00 36.04
C PRO A 179 -11.82 13.80 35.57
N ILE A 180 -12.77 13.84 36.51
CA ILE A 180 -14.20 13.60 36.25
C ILE A 180 -14.76 14.63 35.25
N ASP A 181 -14.40 15.91 35.41
CA ASP A 181 -14.93 16.99 34.57
C ASP A 181 -14.50 16.84 33.11
N GLU A 182 -13.25 16.46 32.88
CA GLU A 182 -12.72 16.29 31.52
C GLU A 182 -13.27 15.02 30.87
N PHE A 183 -13.44 13.95 31.65
CA PHE A 183 -14.11 12.73 31.17
C PHE A 183 -15.57 13.01 30.78
N ASN A 184 -16.33 13.67 31.65
CA ASN A 184 -17.74 14.00 31.39
C ASN A 184 -17.88 14.92 30.16
N ASN A 185 -17.05 15.96 30.07
CA ASN A 185 -17.06 16.89 28.93
C ASN A 185 -16.67 16.20 27.60
N ALA A 186 -15.68 15.33 27.62
CA ALA A 186 -15.28 14.57 26.43
C ALA A 186 -16.30 13.50 26.03
N SER A 187 -16.96 12.86 27.01
CA SER A 187 -18.02 11.88 26.76
C SER A 187 -19.31 12.52 26.25
N ALA A 188 -19.59 13.77 26.62
CA ALA A 188 -20.75 14.52 26.14
C ALA A 188 -20.58 15.05 24.71
N ASN A 189 -19.35 15.37 24.30
CA ASN A 189 -19.03 15.90 22.96
C ASN A 189 -18.55 14.84 21.96
N CYS A 190 -18.70 13.56 22.30
CA CYS A 190 -18.31 12.48 21.40
C CYS A 190 -19.38 12.24 20.34
N VAL A 191 -18.97 11.70 19.20
CA VAL A 191 -19.90 11.38 18.12
C VAL A 191 -19.95 9.87 17.91
N PRO A 192 -21.15 9.28 17.74
CA PRO A 192 -21.32 7.86 17.47
C PRO A 192 -20.89 7.55 16.03
N GLY A 193 -19.60 7.27 15.84
CA GLY A 193 -19.05 6.88 14.55
C GLY A 193 -18.17 5.64 14.71
N THR A 194 -18.51 4.57 14.00
CA THR A 194 -17.77 3.31 14.02
C THR A 194 -16.82 3.17 12.83
N GLU A 195 -17.09 3.87 11.71
CA GLU A 195 -16.28 3.79 10.49
C GLU A 195 -15.82 5.17 10.00
N SER A 196 -14.56 5.27 9.55
CA SER A 196 -14.04 6.52 9.01
C SER A 196 -14.49 6.75 7.56
N ALA A 197 -14.58 8.01 7.15
CA ALA A 197 -14.89 8.40 5.78
C ALA A 197 -13.98 7.71 4.74
N LEU A 198 -12.68 7.60 5.03
CA LEU A 198 -11.73 6.88 4.18
C LEU A 198 -12.05 5.38 4.07
N ALA A 199 -12.41 4.74 5.18
CA ALA A 199 -12.72 3.30 5.19
C ALA A 199 -13.98 2.99 4.38
N GLY A 200 -15.01 3.84 4.49
CA GLY A 200 -16.23 3.73 3.66
C GLY A 200 -15.92 3.88 2.17
N PHE A 201 -15.14 4.91 1.79
CA PHE A 201 -14.75 5.12 0.40
C PHE A 201 -13.97 3.93 -0.17
N TYR A 202 -13.00 3.40 0.59
CA TYR A 202 -12.22 2.23 0.17
C TYR A 202 -13.10 0.99 -0.07
N LYS A 203 -14.08 0.72 0.82
CA LYS A 203 -15.04 -0.38 0.63
C LYS A 203 -15.89 -0.20 -0.62
N CYS A 204 -16.37 1.02 -0.88
CA CYS A 204 -17.16 1.33 -2.06
C CYS A 204 -16.37 1.07 -3.35
N VAL A 205 -15.15 1.62 -3.46
CA VAL A 205 -14.28 1.39 -4.64
C VAL A 205 -13.97 -0.10 -4.83
N ARG A 206 -13.74 -0.82 -3.74
CA ARG A 206 -13.51 -2.28 -3.78
C ARG A 206 -14.76 -3.06 -4.24
N SER A 207 -15.96 -2.62 -3.88
CA SER A 207 -17.21 -3.30 -4.28
C SER A 207 -17.49 -3.20 -5.77
N VAL A 208 -17.09 -2.11 -6.43
CA VAL A 208 -17.26 -1.89 -7.88
C VAL A 208 -16.31 -2.78 -8.70
N ALA A 209 -15.27 -3.35 -8.08
CA ALA A 209 -14.28 -4.20 -8.74
C ALA A 209 -14.65 -5.70 -8.75
N HIS A 210 -15.77 -6.09 -8.12
CA HIS A 210 -16.30 -7.46 -8.11
C HIS A 210 -17.56 -7.56 -8.97
#